data_AF-A0A1M5UYD7-F1
#
_entry.id   AF-A0A1M5UYD7-F1
#
_cell.length_a   1.000
_cell.length_b   1.000
_cell.length_c   1.000
_cell.angle_alpha   90.00
_cell.angle_beta   90.00
_cell.angle_gamma   90.00
#
_symmetry.space_group_name_H-M   'P 1'
#
loop_
_entity.id
_entity.type
_entity.pdbx_description
1 polymer ?
#
loop_
_entity_poly.entity_id
_entity_poly.type
_entity_poly.pdbx_seq_one_letter_code
_entity_poly.pdbx_strand_id
1 'polypeptide(L)'
;MIHVFDAYIDSMNEIIDPLNIHTRETASPAGPLLLRSTIDSASIGRLEEALTDLFYGRLLEDRRRRFGRAEGLIRTQPKIVLWLSVTGILVALGLAMTGGLPYQGYRLELLFALFFAATGMLSFLLTRCHRWLITPSPSFWRSIAKKLARNLLKAAREAAPFDAEYTLDGDSVTYFRTVNGVKKVAWQRPLRGRRVSGAGFTLLLNDERAIAPSLIILHQPSAEMDAWLDRHGCFAPSVEQV
;
A
#
# COMPACT_ATOMS: atom_id res chain seq x y z
N MET A 1 -10.30 0.39 10.44
CA MET A 1 -9.75 0.42 9.05
C MET A 1 -9.43 1.84 8.60
N ILE A 2 -10.21 2.86 8.98
CA ILE A 2 -9.96 4.29 8.64
C ILE A 2 -8.69 4.84 9.31
N HIS A 3 -8.46 4.55 10.60
CA HIS A 3 -7.26 5.03 11.32
C HIS A 3 -5.90 4.52 10.79
N VAL A 4 -5.86 3.41 10.06
CA VAL A 4 -4.62 2.92 9.42
C VAL A 4 -4.33 3.72 8.15
N PHE A 5 -5.37 4.25 7.48
CA PHE A 5 -5.21 5.08 6.29
C PHE A 5 -4.80 6.51 6.64
N ASP A 6 -5.23 7.07 7.77
CA ASP A 6 -4.81 8.41 8.18
C ASP A 6 -3.33 8.44 8.60
N ALA A 7 -2.86 7.46 9.38
CA ALA A 7 -1.43 7.31 9.68
C ALA A 7 -0.58 7.08 8.40
N TYR A 8 -1.15 6.42 7.41
CA TYR A 8 -0.51 6.19 6.11
C TYR A 8 -0.45 7.46 5.24
N ILE A 9 -1.50 8.30 5.28
CA ILE A 9 -1.53 9.61 4.61
C ILE A 9 -0.59 10.60 5.32
N ASP A 10 -0.50 10.56 6.65
CA ASP A 10 0.43 11.40 7.41
C ASP A 10 1.89 11.00 7.17
N SER A 11 2.19 9.70 7.04
CA SER A 11 3.53 9.23 6.62
C SER A 11 3.93 9.69 5.21
N MET A 12 2.95 9.95 4.33
CA MET A 12 3.21 10.52 3.02
C MET A 12 3.50 12.03 3.07
N ASN A 13 3.04 12.74 4.11
CA ASN A 13 3.38 14.15 4.34
C ASN A 13 4.79 14.31 4.94
N GLU A 14 5.30 13.31 5.68
CA GLU A 14 6.70 13.25 6.16
C GLU A 14 7.75 13.04 5.05
N ILE A 15 7.33 12.82 3.81
CA ILE A 15 8.24 12.77 2.64
C ILE A 15 8.90 14.16 2.39
N ILE A 16 8.43 15.20 3.08
CA ILE A 16 9.00 16.56 3.09
C ILE A 16 9.84 16.81 4.36
N ASP A 17 10.74 15.89 4.72
CA ASP A 17 11.80 16.21 5.70
C ASP A 17 13.12 16.55 4.97
N PRO A 18 13.67 17.76 5.14
CA PRO A 18 14.96 18.14 4.60
C PRO A 18 16.08 17.68 5.56
N LEU A 19 17.17 17.17 4.98
CA LEU A 19 18.43 16.80 5.64
C LEU A 19 18.44 15.55 6.53
N ASN A 20 18.96 14.46 5.96
CA ASN A 20 20.12 13.81 6.59
C ASN A 20 21.01 13.18 5.53
N ILE A 21 22.07 13.89 5.15
CA ILE A 21 23.00 13.50 4.10
C ILE A 21 24.21 12.83 4.75
N HIS A 22 24.23 11.49 4.71
CA HIS A 22 25.48 10.73 4.68
C HIS A 22 25.71 10.31 3.23
N THR A 23 26.40 11.15 2.47
CA THR A 23 26.88 10.87 1.12
C THR A 23 27.90 9.74 1.23
N ARG A 24 27.55 8.54 0.77
CA ARG A 24 28.53 7.52 0.46
C ARG A 24 28.95 7.78 -0.98
N GLU A 25 30.14 8.36 -1.14
CA GLU A 25 30.68 8.72 -2.45
C GLU A 25 31.14 7.43 -3.15
N THR A 26 30.23 6.82 -3.90
CA THR A 26 30.53 5.74 -4.84
C THR A 26 30.82 6.39 -6.19
N ALA A 27 32.11 6.61 -6.47
CA ALA A 27 32.55 7.15 -7.75
C ALA A 27 32.11 6.21 -8.88
N SER A 28 31.07 6.61 -9.63
CA SER A 28 30.57 5.89 -10.79
C SER A 28 31.39 6.30 -12.02
N PRO A 29 31.92 5.36 -12.83
CA PRO A 29 32.77 5.67 -13.98
C PRO A 29 32.01 6.23 -15.20
N ALA A 30 30.68 6.39 -15.11
CA ALA A 30 29.85 7.06 -16.11
C ALA A 30 29.55 8.49 -15.65
N GLY A 31 29.76 9.49 -16.51
CA GLY A 31 29.40 10.87 -16.21
C GLY A 31 27.90 11.03 -15.86
N PRO A 32 27.50 12.13 -15.21
CA PRO A 32 26.16 12.29 -14.68
C PRO A 32 25.08 12.17 -15.77
N LEU A 33 24.03 11.39 -15.51
CA LEU A 33 22.88 11.28 -16.40
C LEU A 33 21.94 12.45 -16.15
N LEU A 34 21.58 13.17 -17.21
CA LEU A 34 20.72 14.33 -17.15
C LEU A 34 19.40 14.07 -17.89
N LEU A 35 18.30 14.17 -17.16
CA LEU A 35 16.95 14.00 -17.70
C LEU A 35 16.20 15.33 -17.63
N ARG A 36 15.52 15.70 -18.71
CA ARG A 36 14.68 16.89 -18.78
C ARG A 36 13.28 16.54 -19.24
N SER A 37 12.28 17.15 -18.63
CA SER A 37 10.90 17.03 -19.06
C SER A 37 10.11 18.29 -18.75
N THR A 38 9.35 18.77 -19.72
CA THR A 38 8.37 19.83 -19.49
C THR A 38 7.11 19.24 -18.88
N ILE A 39 6.67 19.80 -17.75
CA ILE A 39 5.49 19.38 -17.01
C ILE A 39 4.42 20.47 -17.12
N ASP A 40 3.33 20.12 -17.79
CA ASP A 40 2.13 20.95 -17.95
C ASP A 40 0.91 20.31 -17.25
N SER A 41 -0.22 21.02 -17.23
CA SER A 41 -1.45 20.52 -16.60
C SER A 41 -1.97 19.22 -17.26
N ALA A 42 -1.82 19.09 -18.58
CA ALA A 42 -2.27 17.93 -19.34
C ALA A 42 -1.44 16.67 -19.04
N SER A 43 -0.12 16.78 -18.97
CA SER A 43 0.79 15.71 -18.57
C SER A 43 0.53 15.27 -17.13
N ILE A 44 0.27 16.20 -16.20
CA ILE A 44 -0.13 15.86 -14.83
C ILE A 44 -1.43 15.06 -14.80
N GLY A 45 -2.40 15.38 -15.66
CA GLY A 45 -3.65 14.61 -15.78
C GLY A 45 -3.39 13.16 -16.20
N ARG A 46 -2.56 12.96 -17.24
CA ARG A 46 -2.15 11.62 -17.70
C ARG A 46 -1.36 10.84 -16.66
N LEU A 47 -0.47 11.53 -15.93
CA LEU A 47 0.29 10.94 -14.83
C LEU A 47 -0.62 10.51 -13.67
N GLU A 48 -1.63 11.31 -13.31
CA GLU A 48 -2.61 10.94 -12.26
C GLU A 48 -3.34 9.65 -12.63
N GLU A 49 -3.76 9.49 -13.88
CA GLU A 49 -4.45 8.29 -14.35
C GLU A 49 -3.54 7.05 -14.30
N ALA A 50 -2.33 7.14 -14.86
CA ALA A 50 -1.37 6.04 -14.84
C ALA A 50 -0.96 5.63 -13.42
N LEU A 51 -0.73 6.60 -12.52
CA LEU A 51 -0.44 6.34 -11.11
C LEU A 51 -1.65 5.74 -10.38
N THR A 52 -2.87 6.15 -10.73
CA THR A 52 -4.10 5.60 -10.15
C THR A 52 -4.21 4.11 -10.47
N ASP A 53 -3.98 3.72 -11.72
CA ASP A 53 -4.07 2.31 -12.12
C ASP A 53 -2.94 1.47 -11.47
N LEU A 54 -1.73 2.04 -11.38
CA LEU A 54 -0.60 1.41 -10.67
C LEU A 54 -0.91 1.21 -9.17
N PHE A 55 -1.37 2.25 -8.47
CA PHE A 55 -1.71 2.15 -7.05
C PHE A 55 -2.89 1.21 -6.82
N TYR A 56 -3.87 1.20 -7.72
CA TYR A 56 -5.00 0.29 -7.65
C TYR A 56 -4.53 -1.18 -7.72
N GLY A 57 -3.65 -1.51 -8.67
CA GLY A 57 -3.05 -2.85 -8.77
C GLY A 57 -2.31 -3.26 -7.49
N ARG A 58 -1.45 -2.37 -6.97
CA ARG A 58 -0.69 -2.64 -5.73
C ARG A 58 -1.58 -2.79 -4.50
N LEU A 59 -2.63 -1.98 -4.37
CA LEU A 59 -3.60 -2.07 -3.27
C LEU A 59 -4.36 -3.40 -3.30
N LEU A 60 -4.76 -3.86 -4.49
CA LEU A 60 -5.40 -5.17 -4.64
C LEU A 60 -4.43 -6.32 -4.32
N GLU A 61 -3.17 -6.19 -4.71
CA GLU A 61 -2.16 -7.21 -4.44
C GLU A 61 -1.81 -7.30 -2.95
N ASP A 62 -1.55 -6.17 -2.27
CA ASP A 62 -1.33 -6.13 -0.82
C ASP A 62 -2.53 -6.74 -0.08
N ARG A 63 -3.74 -6.42 -0.52
CA ARG A 63 -4.96 -7.03 0.00
C ARG A 63 -4.98 -8.54 -0.21
N ARG A 64 -4.71 -9.04 -1.42
CA ARG A 64 -4.65 -10.48 -1.70
C ARG A 64 -3.63 -11.18 -0.79
N ARG A 65 -2.49 -10.55 -0.53
CA ARG A 65 -1.45 -11.08 0.36
C ARG A 65 -1.91 -11.13 1.83
N ARG A 66 -2.51 -10.05 2.35
CA ARG A 66 -3.00 -9.96 3.73
C ARG A 66 -4.18 -10.88 4.00
N PHE A 67 -5.15 -10.90 3.08
CA PHE A 67 -6.40 -11.64 3.27
C PHE A 67 -6.34 -13.06 2.71
N GLY A 68 -5.50 -13.36 1.71
CA GLY A 68 -5.39 -14.71 1.15
C GLY A 68 -4.89 -15.76 2.15
N ARG A 69 -4.05 -15.36 3.12
CA ARG A 69 -3.67 -16.25 4.25
C ARG A 69 -4.82 -16.45 5.24
N ALA A 70 -5.61 -15.42 5.50
CA ALA A 70 -6.77 -15.50 6.39
C ALA A 70 -7.93 -16.27 5.75
N GLU A 71 -8.04 -16.24 4.42
CA GLU A 71 -9.10 -16.90 3.66
C GLU A 71 -9.07 -18.42 3.81
N GLY A 72 -7.87 -19.03 3.89
CA GLY A 72 -7.72 -20.46 4.19
C GLY A 72 -8.22 -20.86 5.58
N LEU A 73 -7.87 -20.05 6.60
CA LEU A 73 -8.30 -20.24 8.00
C LEU A 73 -9.81 -20.04 8.17
N ILE A 74 -10.36 -18.97 7.58
CA ILE A 74 -11.79 -18.63 7.68
C ILE A 74 -12.66 -19.64 6.91
N ARG A 75 -12.12 -20.35 5.92
CA ARG A 75 -12.90 -21.34 5.15
C ARG A 75 -13.04 -22.70 5.85
N THR A 76 -12.09 -23.09 6.71
CA THR A 76 -12.09 -24.39 7.43
C THR A 76 -12.60 -24.30 8.87
N GLN A 77 -12.34 -23.20 9.57
CA GLN A 77 -12.77 -23.01 10.97
C GLN A 77 -14.30 -22.98 11.23
N PRO A 78 -15.18 -22.48 10.35
CA PRO A 78 -16.58 -22.27 10.74
C PRO A 78 -17.33 -23.58 10.99
N LYS A 79 -16.93 -24.68 10.33
CA LYS A 79 -17.50 -26.01 10.61
C LYS A 79 -17.11 -26.52 12.00
N ILE A 80 -15.83 -26.40 12.37
CA ILE A 80 -15.33 -26.83 13.68
C ILE A 80 -15.99 -26.01 14.79
N VAL A 81 -16.04 -24.68 14.62
CA VAL A 81 -16.69 -23.78 15.58
C VAL A 81 -18.19 -24.08 15.69
N LEU A 82 -18.88 -24.35 14.58
CA LEU A 82 -20.30 -24.71 14.59
C LEU A 82 -20.53 -26.02 15.36
N TRP A 83 -19.75 -27.07 15.09
CA TRP A 83 -19.85 -28.33 15.82
C TRP A 83 -19.51 -28.17 17.31
N LEU A 84 -18.51 -27.37 17.66
CA LEU A 84 -18.15 -27.06 19.04
C LEU A 84 -19.27 -26.26 19.75
N SER A 85 -19.91 -25.32 19.07
CA SER A 85 -21.06 -24.59 19.59
C SER A 85 -22.26 -25.50 19.81
N VAL A 86 -22.59 -26.39 18.85
CA VAL A 86 -23.72 -27.32 18.98
C VAL A 86 -23.48 -28.30 20.13
N THR A 87 -22.30 -28.91 20.20
CA THR A 87 -21.94 -29.84 21.29
C THR A 87 -21.93 -29.13 22.65
N GLY A 88 -21.38 -27.91 22.74
CA GLY A 88 -21.39 -27.11 23.96
C GLY A 88 -22.80 -26.75 24.44
N ILE A 89 -23.72 -26.41 23.53
CA ILE A 89 -25.14 -26.17 23.86
C ILE A 89 -25.80 -27.46 24.38
N LEU A 90 -25.58 -28.60 23.72
CA LEU A 90 -26.14 -29.89 24.14
C LEU A 90 -25.64 -30.30 25.53
N VAL A 91 -24.35 -30.10 25.82
CA VAL A 91 -23.76 -30.36 27.14
C VAL A 91 -24.36 -29.44 28.20
N ALA A 92 -24.51 -28.14 27.91
CA ALA A 92 -25.13 -27.18 28.81
C ALA A 92 -26.60 -27.52 29.10
N LEU A 93 -27.35 -27.97 28.09
CA LEU A 93 -28.74 -28.39 28.24
C LEU A 93 -28.86 -29.69 29.05
N GLY A 94 -27.97 -30.66 28.82
CA GLY A 94 -27.87 -31.89 29.60
C GLY A 94 -27.61 -31.61 31.08
N LEU A 95 -26.65 -30.71 31.37
CA LEU A 95 -26.37 -30.25 32.74
C LEU A 95 -27.58 -29.57 33.37
N ALA A 96 -28.33 -28.76 32.61
CA ALA A 96 -29.55 -28.13 33.09
C ALA A 96 -30.63 -29.15 33.49
N MET A 97 -30.70 -30.29 32.81
CA MET A 97 -31.64 -31.39 33.10
C MET A 97 -31.22 -32.24 34.31
N THR A 98 -29.92 -32.36 34.60
CA THR A 98 -29.40 -33.18 35.71
C THR A 98 -29.23 -32.42 37.03
N GLY A 99 -29.81 -31.22 37.16
CA GLY A 99 -29.77 -30.43 38.40
C GLY A 99 -28.95 -29.13 38.31
N GLY A 100 -28.28 -28.86 37.20
CA GLY A 100 -27.58 -27.60 36.92
C GLY A 100 -26.26 -27.41 37.67
N LEU A 101 -25.59 -26.29 37.41
CA LEU A 101 -24.36 -25.86 38.09
C LEU A 101 -24.61 -24.49 38.75
N PRO A 102 -25.22 -24.48 39.96
CA PRO A 102 -25.43 -23.25 40.68
C PRO A 102 -24.08 -22.71 41.20
N TYR A 103 -23.80 -21.43 40.94
CA TYR A 103 -22.67 -20.71 41.49
C TYR A 103 -23.11 -19.32 41.92
N GLN A 104 -23.06 -19.06 43.24
CA GLN A 104 -23.42 -17.76 43.82
C GLN A 104 -24.80 -17.24 43.37
N GLY A 105 -25.79 -18.12 43.24
CA GLY A 105 -27.15 -17.77 42.78
C GLY A 105 -27.33 -17.71 41.26
N TYR A 106 -26.27 -17.87 40.48
CA TYR A 106 -26.32 -17.94 39.01
C TYR A 106 -26.31 -19.39 38.53
N ARG A 107 -27.00 -19.65 37.42
CA ARG A 107 -26.97 -20.93 36.70
C ARG A 107 -25.89 -20.88 35.61
N LEU A 108 -24.70 -21.40 35.89
CA LEU A 108 -23.55 -21.33 34.98
C LEU A 108 -23.83 -22.00 33.63
N GLU A 109 -24.64 -23.05 33.61
CA GLU A 109 -25.03 -23.75 32.40
C GLU A 109 -25.77 -22.85 31.40
N LEU A 110 -26.56 -21.88 31.88
CA LEU A 110 -27.25 -20.92 31.01
C LEU A 110 -26.26 -19.92 30.39
N LEU A 111 -25.24 -19.51 31.15
CA LEU A 111 -24.16 -18.65 30.65
C LEU A 111 -23.31 -19.37 29.61
N PHE A 112 -23.00 -20.66 29.83
CA PHE A 112 -22.30 -21.46 28.83
C PHE A 112 -23.14 -21.67 27.57
N ALA A 113 -24.44 -21.98 27.70
CA ALA A 113 -25.35 -22.09 26.56
C ALA A 113 -25.40 -20.79 25.75
N LEU A 114 -25.52 -19.64 26.43
CA LEU A 114 -25.50 -18.32 25.80
C LEU A 114 -24.17 -18.05 25.11
N PHE A 115 -23.04 -18.38 25.75
CA PHE A 115 -21.71 -18.22 25.17
C PHE A 115 -21.57 -19.02 23.89
N PHE A 116 -21.91 -20.30 23.89
CA PHE A 116 -21.83 -21.18 22.72
C PHE A 116 -22.79 -20.75 21.61
N ALA A 117 -24.00 -20.31 21.96
CA ALA A 117 -24.96 -19.75 21.00
C ALA A 117 -24.44 -18.47 20.35
N ALA A 118 -23.87 -17.55 21.14
CA ALA A 118 -23.28 -16.31 20.63
C ALA A 118 -22.07 -16.59 19.72
N THR A 119 -21.17 -17.50 20.09
CA THR A 119 -20.03 -17.88 19.22
C THR A 119 -20.49 -18.55 17.93
N GLY A 120 -21.50 -19.42 17.99
CA GLY A 120 -22.07 -20.08 16.81
C GLY A 120 -22.71 -19.07 15.86
N MET A 121 -23.50 -18.14 16.40
CA MET A 121 -24.13 -17.06 15.64
C MET A 121 -23.10 -16.11 15.02
N LEU A 122 -22.04 -15.76 15.77
CA LEU A 122 -20.95 -14.95 15.25
C LEU A 122 -20.21 -15.65 14.10
N SER A 123 -19.93 -16.95 14.23
CA SER A 123 -19.30 -17.75 13.17
C SER A 123 -20.15 -17.79 11.89
N PHE A 124 -21.48 -17.95 12.04
CA PHE A 124 -22.42 -17.91 10.92
C PHE A 124 -22.44 -16.54 10.25
N LEU A 125 -22.52 -15.46 11.04
CA LEU A 125 -22.49 -14.09 10.54
C LEU A 125 -21.18 -13.77 9.82
N LEU A 126 -20.03 -14.16 10.37
CA LEU A 126 -18.72 -14.00 9.73
C LEU A 126 -18.66 -14.71 8.37
N THR A 127 -19.20 -15.92 8.29
CA THR A 127 -19.26 -16.68 7.03
C THR A 127 -20.17 -16.02 5.99
N ARG A 128 -21.31 -15.48 6.42
CA ARG A 128 -22.26 -14.78 5.53
C ARG A 128 -21.72 -13.43 5.06
N CYS A 129 -21.05 -12.71 5.95
CA CYS A 129 -20.40 -11.43 5.66
C CYS A 129 -19.06 -11.60 4.94
N HIS A 130 -18.52 -12.82 4.86
CA HIS A 130 -17.24 -13.13 4.22
C HIS A 130 -17.18 -12.62 2.77
N ARG A 131 -18.25 -12.81 1.99
CA ARG A 131 -18.32 -12.29 0.60
C ARG A 131 -18.23 -10.76 0.56
N TRP A 132 -18.81 -10.07 1.53
CA TRP A 132 -18.73 -8.60 1.61
C TRP A 132 -17.37 -8.12 2.11
N LEU A 133 -16.73 -8.87 3.01
CA LEU A 133 -15.38 -8.60 3.50
C LEU A 133 -14.30 -8.85 2.43
N ILE A 134 -14.51 -9.85 1.56
CA ILE A 134 -13.52 -10.30 0.57
C ILE A 134 -13.76 -9.71 -0.81
N THR A 135 -14.99 -9.46 -1.24
CA THR A 135 -15.22 -8.83 -2.54
C THR A 135 -14.92 -7.33 -2.41
N PRO A 136 -13.81 -6.84 -2.99
CA PRO A 136 -13.51 -5.43 -2.93
C PRO A 136 -14.57 -4.69 -3.75
N SER A 137 -15.10 -3.59 -3.23
CA SER A 137 -15.80 -2.63 -4.09
C SER A 137 -14.77 -1.99 -5.02
N PRO A 138 -14.77 -2.23 -6.34
CA PRO A 138 -13.74 -1.70 -7.23
C PRO A 138 -13.69 -0.17 -7.22
N SER A 139 -14.85 0.46 -7.08
CA SER A 139 -14.97 1.92 -7.01
C SER A 139 -14.34 2.49 -5.74
N PHE A 140 -14.48 1.83 -4.60
CA PHE A 140 -13.86 2.24 -3.34
C PHE A 140 -12.34 2.23 -3.45
N TRP A 141 -11.76 1.12 -3.91
CA TRP A 141 -10.30 0.99 -4.02
C TRP A 141 -9.72 1.90 -5.11
N ARG A 142 -10.44 2.09 -6.22
CA ARG A 142 -10.02 3.05 -7.25
C ARG A 142 -10.07 4.49 -6.74
N SER A 143 -11.05 4.83 -5.89
CA SER A 143 -11.11 6.14 -5.24
C SER A 143 -9.93 6.38 -4.30
N ILE A 144 -9.54 5.36 -3.52
CA ILE A 144 -8.33 5.42 -2.68
C ILE A 144 -7.09 5.61 -3.55
N ALA A 145 -6.92 4.80 -4.58
CA ALA A 145 -5.78 4.90 -5.50
C ALA A 145 -5.68 6.29 -6.15
N LYS A 146 -6.82 6.86 -6.55
CA LYS A 146 -6.90 8.21 -7.10
C LYS A 146 -6.50 9.27 -6.07
N LYS A 147 -6.93 9.12 -4.80
CA LYS A 147 -6.53 10.02 -3.72
C LYS A 147 -5.01 9.97 -3.49
N LEU A 148 -4.41 8.78 -3.51
CA LEU A 148 -2.96 8.61 -3.38
C LEU A 148 -2.19 9.27 -4.53
N ALA A 149 -2.61 9.03 -5.78
CA ALA A 149 -2.01 9.65 -6.96
C ALA A 149 -2.08 11.18 -6.90
N ARG A 150 -3.24 11.73 -6.52
CA ARG A 150 -3.42 13.18 -6.34
C ARG A 150 -2.53 13.75 -5.27
N ASN A 151 -2.42 13.08 -4.13
CA ASN A 151 -1.57 13.54 -3.03
C ASN A 151 -0.09 13.54 -3.44
N LEU A 152 0.36 12.49 -4.13
CA LEU A 152 1.73 12.41 -4.65
C LEU A 152 2.05 13.53 -5.65
N LEU A 153 1.08 13.89 -6.51
CA LEU A 153 1.26 14.92 -7.53
C LEU A 153 0.87 16.33 -7.07
N LYS A 154 0.47 16.53 -5.80
CA LYS A 154 -0.07 17.81 -5.32
C LYS A 154 0.91 18.97 -5.54
N ALA A 155 2.16 18.80 -5.10
CA ALA A 155 3.18 19.84 -5.22
C ALA A 155 3.59 20.13 -6.67
N ALA A 156 3.58 19.11 -7.54
CA ALA A 156 3.82 19.29 -8.98
C ALA A 156 2.66 20.06 -9.63
N ARG A 157 1.41 19.73 -9.26
CA ARG A 157 0.21 20.38 -9.79
C ARG A 157 0.14 21.86 -9.45
N GLU A 158 0.44 22.22 -8.21
CA GLU A 158 0.45 23.62 -7.75
C GLU A 158 1.53 24.46 -8.45
N ALA A 159 2.60 23.82 -8.93
CA ALA A 159 3.72 24.48 -9.58
C ALA A 159 3.66 24.48 -11.11
N ALA A 160 2.70 23.78 -11.72
CA ALA A 160 2.58 23.67 -13.17
C ALA A 160 2.14 25.00 -13.80
N PRO A 161 2.68 25.38 -14.98
CA PRO A 161 3.69 24.66 -15.77
C PRO A 161 5.14 24.91 -15.30
N PHE A 162 6.00 23.90 -15.42
CA PHE A 162 7.43 24.01 -15.10
C PHE A 162 8.28 23.03 -15.91
N ASP A 163 9.58 23.31 -16.04
CA ASP A 163 10.54 22.35 -16.57
C ASP A 163 11.22 21.61 -15.41
N ALA A 164 11.16 20.28 -15.45
CA ALA A 164 11.85 19.39 -14.53
C ALA A 164 13.21 19.02 -15.13
N GLU A 165 14.26 19.11 -14.32
CA GLU A 165 15.57 18.56 -14.63
C GLU A 165 16.03 17.65 -13.49
N TYR A 166 16.43 16.42 -13.83
CA TYR A 166 17.00 15.46 -12.89
C TYR A 166 18.44 15.20 -13.28
N THR A 167 19.34 15.38 -12.33
CA THR A 167 20.75 15.02 -12.47
C THR A 167 21.02 13.83 -11.57
N LEU A 168 21.34 12.70 -12.19
CA LEU A 168 21.74 11.48 -11.50
C LEU A 168 23.26 11.43 -11.46
N ASP A 169 23.80 11.36 -10.25
CA ASP A 169 25.24 11.31 -9.99
C ASP A 169 25.52 10.31 -8.86
N GLY A 170 26.24 9.24 -9.21
CA GLY A 170 26.38 8.04 -8.38
C GLY A 170 25.04 7.51 -7.86
N ASP A 171 24.97 7.31 -6.55
CA ASP A 171 23.78 6.83 -5.83
C ASP A 171 22.78 7.93 -5.48
N SER A 172 22.83 9.09 -6.13
CA SER A 172 21.95 10.23 -5.80
C SER A 172 21.28 10.82 -7.02
N VAL A 173 20.09 11.38 -6.80
CA VAL A 173 19.38 12.18 -7.79
C VAL A 173 19.09 13.56 -7.22
N THR A 174 19.42 14.59 -8.00
CA THR A 174 19.09 15.98 -7.69
C THR A 174 18.00 16.44 -8.64
N TYR A 175 16.91 16.93 -8.08
CA TYR A 175 15.79 17.46 -8.84
C TYR A 175 15.80 18.99 -8.81
N PHE A 176 15.87 19.57 -10.00
CA PHE A 176 15.73 20.98 -10.24
C PHE A 176 14.39 21.26 -10.91
N ARG A 177 13.75 22.33 -10.45
CA ARG A 177 12.54 22.87 -11.06
C ARG A 177 12.85 24.25 -11.63
N THR A 178 12.53 24.45 -12.89
CA THR A 178 12.63 25.76 -13.55
C THR A 178 11.24 26.32 -13.78
N VAL A 179 10.95 27.46 -13.15
CA VAL A 179 9.68 28.20 -13.31
C VAL A 179 10.01 29.61 -13.75
N ASN A 180 9.41 30.08 -14.85
CA ASN A 180 9.67 31.41 -15.41
C ASN A 180 11.17 31.70 -15.62
N GLY A 181 11.94 30.70 -16.07
CA GLY A 181 13.38 30.80 -16.29
C GLY A 181 14.25 30.73 -15.03
N VAL A 182 13.66 30.69 -13.83
CA VAL A 182 14.40 30.57 -12.57
C VAL A 182 14.53 29.10 -12.17
N LYS A 183 15.75 28.57 -12.26
CA LYS A 183 16.09 27.21 -11.84
C LYS A 183 16.36 27.15 -10.34
N LYS A 184 15.65 26.28 -9.61
CA LYS A 184 15.85 26.04 -8.17
C LYS A 184 15.98 24.55 -7.90
N VAL A 185 16.87 24.18 -6.98
CA VAL A 185 16.89 22.84 -6.40
C VAL A 185 15.60 22.66 -5.60
N ALA A 186 14.81 21.64 -5.94
CA ALA A 186 13.60 21.31 -5.20
C ALA A 186 13.88 20.23 -4.15
N TRP A 187 14.69 19.22 -4.48
CA TRP A 187 15.20 18.24 -3.51
C TRP A 187 16.41 17.48 -4.07
N GLN A 188 17.13 16.80 -3.18
CA GLN A 188 18.14 15.79 -3.51
C GLN A 188 17.89 14.55 -2.65
N ARG A 189 17.86 13.36 -3.27
CA ARG A 189 17.54 12.10 -2.59
C ARG A 189 18.45 10.97 -3.08
N PRO A 190 18.78 9.98 -2.23
CA PRO A 190 19.50 8.79 -2.67
C PRO A 190 18.62 7.91 -3.55
N LEU A 191 19.22 7.27 -4.56
CA LEU A 191 18.62 6.24 -5.39
C LEU A 191 18.68 4.92 -4.65
N ARG A 192 17.54 4.48 -4.10
CA ARG A 192 17.44 3.20 -3.39
C ARG A 192 16.07 2.57 -3.61
N GLY A 193 16.05 1.25 -3.54
CA GLY A 193 14.83 0.47 -3.56
C GLY A 193 14.47 -0.06 -4.95
N ARG A 194 13.24 -0.52 -5.12
CA ARG A 194 12.75 -1.11 -6.36
C ARG A 194 12.16 -0.08 -7.29
N ARG A 195 12.49 -0.16 -8.58
CA ARG A 195 11.95 0.74 -9.59
C ARG A 195 10.66 0.20 -10.19
N VAL A 196 9.69 1.07 -10.42
CA VAL A 196 8.51 0.80 -11.25
C VAL A 196 8.42 1.91 -12.29
N SER A 197 8.76 1.57 -13.52
CA SER A 197 8.72 2.49 -14.66
C SER A 197 7.32 2.50 -15.28
N GLY A 198 6.85 3.69 -15.64
CA GLY A 198 5.58 3.92 -16.32
C GLY A 198 5.72 4.95 -17.43
N ALA A 199 4.64 5.21 -18.15
CA ALA A 199 4.62 6.23 -19.19
C ALA A 199 4.72 7.63 -18.55
N GLY A 200 5.91 8.24 -18.61
CA GLY A 200 6.16 9.59 -18.11
C GLY A 200 6.69 9.65 -16.67
N PHE A 201 6.98 8.51 -16.04
CA PHE A 201 7.54 8.49 -14.69
C PHE A 201 8.33 7.22 -14.37
N THR A 202 9.18 7.30 -13.36
CA THR A 202 9.73 6.17 -12.62
C THR A 202 9.49 6.37 -11.14
N LEU A 203 8.90 5.37 -10.48
CA LEU A 203 8.76 5.33 -9.02
C LEU A 203 9.89 4.49 -8.43
N LEU A 204 10.48 4.95 -7.33
CA LEU A 204 11.27 4.10 -6.46
C LEU A 204 10.46 3.78 -5.21
N LEU A 205 10.53 2.53 -4.77
CA LEU A 205 9.82 1.98 -3.63
C LEU A 205 10.83 1.39 -2.67
N ASN A 206 10.66 1.65 -1.36
CA ASN A 206 11.59 1.13 -0.34
C ASN A 206 11.68 -0.41 -0.36
N ASP A 207 10.57 -1.09 -0.63
CA ASP A 207 10.51 -2.55 -0.74
C ASP A 207 9.45 -3.00 -1.77
N GLU A 208 9.36 -4.31 -2.02
CA GLU A 208 8.37 -4.90 -2.93
C GLU A 208 6.91 -4.66 -2.51
N ARG A 209 6.66 -4.44 -1.22
CA ARG A 209 5.32 -4.40 -0.62
C ARG A 209 4.84 -2.97 -0.39
N ALA A 210 5.73 -2.00 -0.53
CA ALA A 210 5.44 -0.59 -0.35
C ALA A 210 4.38 -0.19 -1.37
N ILE A 211 3.35 0.46 -0.86
CA ILE A 211 2.33 1.12 -1.67
C ILE A 211 2.76 2.56 -1.94
N ALA A 212 3.47 3.21 -1.02
CA ALA A 212 3.94 4.58 -1.15
C ALA A 212 5.35 4.58 -1.76
N PRO A 213 5.58 5.37 -2.82
CA PRO A 213 6.91 5.56 -3.35
C PRO A 213 7.77 6.38 -2.40
N SER A 214 9.04 6.02 -2.30
CA SER A 214 10.07 6.85 -1.68
C SER A 214 10.49 7.99 -2.59
N LEU A 215 10.36 7.80 -3.91
CA LEU A 215 10.73 8.77 -4.92
C LEU A 215 9.84 8.64 -6.16
N ILE A 216 9.52 9.79 -6.77
CA ILE A 216 8.98 9.86 -8.13
C ILE A 216 9.89 10.74 -8.99
N ILE A 217 10.28 10.21 -10.14
CA ILE A 217 11.05 10.92 -11.17
C ILE A 217 10.14 11.04 -12.38
N LEU A 218 9.83 12.27 -12.80
CA LEU A 218 8.98 12.53 -13.95
C LEU A 218 9.87 12.64 -15.19
N HIS A 219 9.79 11.67 -16.10
CA HIS A 219 10.60 11.68 -17.31
C HIS A 219 9.98 10.79 -18.38
N GLN A 220 10.33 11.03 -19.64
CA GLN A 220 9.94 10.11 -20.71
C GLN A 220 10.67 8.77 -20.56
N PRO A 221 10.05 7.64 -20.97
CA PRO A 221 10.71 6.34 -20.95
C PRO A 221 12.10 6.40 -21.60
N SER A 222 13.12 5.97 -20.87
CA SER A 222 14.52 6.06 -21.30
C SER A 222 15.26 4.79 -20.90
N ALA A 223 15.77 4.08 -21.90
CA ALA A 223 16.60 2.89 -21.67
C ALA A 223 17.90 3.23 -20.91
N GLU A 224 18.42 4.45 -21.08
CA GLU A 224 19.60 4.93 -20.36
C GLU A 224 19.32 5.09 -18.87
N MET A 225 18.14 5.62 -18.52
CA MET A 225 17.68 5.73 -17.14
C MET A 225 17.53 4.35 -16.49
N ASP A 226 16.87 3.43 -17.20
CA ASP A 226 16.68 2.07 -16.71
C ASP A 226 18.02 1.36 -16.47
N ALA A 227 18.96 1.47 -17.42
CA ALA A 227 20.30 0.93 -17.27
C ALA A 227 21.10 1.62 -16.15
N TRP A 228 20.91 2.92 -15.93
CA TRP A 228 21.52 3.64 -14.82
C TRP A 228 21.03 3.12 -13.47
N LEU A 229 19.70 2.99 -13.32
CA LEU A 229 19.08 2.48 -12.11
C LEU A 229 19.52 1.03 -11.81
N ASP A 230 19.58 0.17 -12.83
CA ASP A 230 20.01 -1.22 -12.65
C ASP A 230 21.48 -1.30 -12.16
N ARG A 231 22.38 -0.44 -12.66
CA ARG A 231 23.78 -0.36 -12.20
C ARG A 231 23.91 0.09 -10.73
N HIS A 232 22.99 0.91 -10.25
CA HIS A 232 23.00 1.46 -8.88
C HIS A 232 22.07 0.68 -7.94
N GLY A 233 21.70 -0.56 -8.30
CA GLY A 233 20.94 -1.47 -7.44
C GLY A 233 19.43 -1.15 -7.33
N CYS A 234 18.90 -0.34 -8.23
CA CYS A 234 17.47 -0.07 -8.34
C CYS A 234 16.81 -1.02 -9.34
N PHE A 235 16.46 -2.20 -8.86
CA PHE A 235 15.97 -3.29 -9.71
C PHE A 235 14.49 -3.15 -10.09
N ALA A 236 14.17 -3.56 -11.32
CA ALA A 236 12.80 -3.76 -11.77
C ALA A 236 12.10 -4.86 -10.94
N PRO A 237 10.75 -4.87 -10.85
CA PRO A 237 10.04 -6.00 -10.28
C PRO A 237 10.38 -7.28 -11.04
N SER A 238 10.66 -8.36 -10.31
CA SER A 238 10.86 -9.70 -10.88
C SER A 238 9.61 -10.10 -11.67
N VAL A 239 9.78 -10.44 -12.95
CA VAL A 239 8.71 -10.72 -13.93
C VAL A 239 7.84 -11.94 -13.55
N GLU A 240 8.23 -12.74 -12.55
CA GLU A 240 7.50 -13.93 -12.10
C GLU A 240 6.15 -13.70 -11.39
N GLN A 241 5.63 -12.47 -11.32
CA GLN A 241 4.39 -12.17 -10.59
C GLN A 241 3.44 -11.21 -11.32
N VAL A 242 3.08 -11.52 -12.57
CA VAL A 242 1.88 -10.97 -13.23
C VAL A 242 0.81 -12.04 -13.34
#